data_AF-A0A815UUL8-F1
#
_entry.id   AF-A0A815UUL8-F1
#
_cell.length_a   1.000
_cell.length_b   1.000
_cell.length_c   1.000
_cell.angle_alpha   90.00
_cell.angle_beta   90.00
_cell.angle_gamma   90.00
#
_symmetry.space_group_name_H-M   'P 1'
#
loop_
_entity.id
_entity.type
_entity.pdbx_description
1 polymer ?
#
loop_
_entity_poly.entity_id
_entity_poly.type
_entity_poly.pdbx_seq_one_letter_code
_entity_poly.pdbx_strand_id
1 'polypeptide(L)'
;MDDNYRIRIREILHRTSNHITEAEYVFDEIYANGKVRQYRISVKREEFERLAATIKKPTLSFDKFTKITRPLLMGHHAIEDIPEAFRLLDTDNSDTIDIGELAVFMPAIVPNSNSYMLLRYFQVADTNNDYRLNLDEFTEFIKKGIVRDLVLGRC
;
A
#
# COMPACT_ATOMS: atom_id res chain seq x y z
N MET A 1 -4.45 26.39 3.70
CA MET A 1 -4.50 26.16 2.25
C MET A 1 -5.90 25.66 1.97
N ASP A 2 -6.57 26.12 0.91
CA ASP A 2 -7.99 25.83 0.70
C ASP A 2 -8.22 24.33 0.42
N ASP A 3 -8.43 23.57 1.49
CA ASP A 3 -8.59 22.11 1.54
C ASP A 3 -9.99 21.65 1.09
N ASN A 4 -10.59 22.34 0.11
CA ASN A 4 -11.90 21.94 -0.41
C ASN A 4 -11.76 21.21 -1.73
N TYR A 5 -11.19 20.00 -1.65
CA TYR A 5 -11.17 19.03 -2.75
C TYR A 5 -11.76 17.71 -2.27
N ARG A 6 -12.45 17.01 -3.17
CA ARG A 6 -12.88 15.63 -2.95
C ARG A 6 -11.95 14.69 -3.70
N ILE A 7 -11.64 13.56 -3.09
CA ILE A 7 -10.82 12.51 -3.71
C ILE A 7 -11.76 11.48 -4.33
N ARG A 8 -11.48 11.09 -5.57
CA ARG A 8 -12.05 9.90 -6.20
C ARG A 8 -10.92 8.93 -6.50
N ILE A 9 -11.05 7.70 -6.01
CA ILE A 9 -10.06 6.63 -6.22
C ILE A 9 -10.68 5.57 -7.13
N ARG A 10 -9.92 5.05 -8.09
CA ARG A 10 -10.33 3.95 -8.97
C ARG A 10 -9.21 2.93 -9.09
N GLU A 11 -9.55 1.65 -8.95
CA GLU A 11 -8.68 0.54 -9.29
C GLU A 11 -9.00 0.08 -10.72
N ILE A 12 -7.96 -0.12 -11.52
CA ILE A 12 -8.02 -0.63 -12.88
C ILE A 12 -7.10 -1.85 -12.95
N LEU A 13 -7.70 -3.02 -13.18
CA LEU A 13 -6.96 -4.28 -13.27
C LEU A 13 -6.73 -4.64 -14.74
N HIS A 14 -5.49 -4.55 -15.19
CA HIS A 14 -5.08 -5.02 -16.51
C HIS A 14 -4.85 -6.53 -16.45
N ARG A 15 -5.35 -7.25 -17.47
CA ARG A 15 -5.32 -8.71 -17.52
C ARG A 15 -4.86 -9.19 -18.89
N THR A 16 -4.13 -10.30 -18.90
CA THR A 16 -3.82 -11.07 -20.11
C THR A 16 -4.34 -12.49 -19.91
N SER A 17 -5.18 -12.95 -20.85
CA SER A 17 -5.89 -14.25 -20.82
C SER A 17 -6.60 -14.55 -19.49
N ASN A 18 -5.88 -15.04 -18.47
CA ASN A 18 -6.43 -15.53 -17.21
C ASN A 18 -5.86 -14.85 -15.95
N HIS A 19 -4.90 -13.93 -16.07
CA HIS A 19 -4.19 -13.38 -14.90
C HIS A 19 -4.07 -11.86 -14.94
N ILE A 20 -4.11 -11.22 -13.77
CA ILE A 20 -3.83 -9.78 -13.63
C ILE A 20 -2.35 -9.55 -13.94
N THR A 21 -2.03 -8.63 -14.83
CA THR A 21 -0.64 -8.26 -15.17
C THR A 21 -0.22 -6.97 -14.48
N GLU A 22 -1.17 -6.10 -14.18
CA GLU A 22 -0.95 -4.80 -13.55
C GLU A 22 -2.21 -4.34 -12.84
N ALA A 23 -2.06 -3.82 -11.62
CA ALA A 23 -3.10 -3.11 -10.90
C ALA A 23 -2.74 -1.62 -10.87
N GLU A 24 -3.51 -0.82 -11.60
CA GLU A 24 -3.36 0.63 -11.65
C GLU A 24 -4.35 1.28 -10.69
N TYR A 25 -3.86 2.17 -9.82
CA TYR A 25 -4.68 2.98 -8.92
C TYR A 25 -4.63 4.44 -9.38
N VAL A 26 -5.79 4.99 -9.69
CA VAL A 26 -5.96 6.35 -10.19
C VAL A 26 -6.62 7.20 -9.11
N PHE A 27 -5.94 8.27 -8.71
CA PHE A 27 -6.43 9.24 -7.73
C PHE A 27 -6.77 10.55 -8.45
N ASP A 28 -8.03 10.95 -8.41
CA ASP A 28 -8.48 12.24 -8.92
C ASP A 28 -8.80 13.16 -7.73
N GLU A 29 -8.04 14.24 -7.60
CA GLU A 29 -8.41 15.36 -6.74
C GLU A 29 -9.27 16.33 -7.52
N ILE A 30 -10.48 16.55 -7.03
CA ILE A 30 -11.46 17.38 -7.71
C ILE A 30 -11.69 18.60 -6.83
N TYR A 31 -11.11 19.72 -7.25
CA TYR A 31 -11.20 21.00 -6.55
C TYR A 31 -12.56 21.67 -6.83
N ALA A 32 -13.01 22.53 -5.93
CA ALA A 32 -14.28 23.26 -6.07
C ALA A 32 -14.39 24.09 -7.37
N ASN A 33 -13.26 24.55 -7.93
CA ASN A 33 -13.19 25.28 -9.19
C ASN A 33 -13.24 24.40 -10.46
N GLY A 34 -13.45 23.08 -10.29
CA GLY A 34 -13.50 22.11 -11.39
C GLY A 34 -12.13 21.66 -11.90
N LYS A 35 -11.02 22.20 -11.39
CA LYS A 35 -9.68 21.66 -11.67
C LYS A 35 -9.60 20.23 -11.19
N VAL A 36 -8.96 19.37 -11.97
CA VAL A 36 -8.66 17.99 -11.58
C VAL A 36 -7.16 17.79 -11.58
N ARG A 37 -6.61 17.28 -10.47
CA ARG A 37 -5.24 16.78 -10.42
C ARG A 37 -5.29 15.26 -10.33
N GLN A 38 -4.73 14.59 -11.32
CA GLN A 38 -4.72 13.12 -11.39
C GLN A 38 -3.34 12.58 -11.05
N TYR A 39 -3.33 11.50 -10.27
CA TYR A 39 -2.14 10.72 -9.95
C TYR A 39 -2.39 9.25 -10.26
N ARG A 40 -1.32 8.55 -10.63
CA ARG A 40 -1.37 7.13 -10.97
C ARG A 40 -0.22 6.40 -10.30
N ILE A 41 -0.52 5.24 -9.75
CA ILE A 41 0.48 4.27 -9.30
C ILE A 41 0.08 2.91 -9.87
N SER A 42 1.06 2.18 -10.38
CA SER A 42 0.86 0.87 -10.97
C SER A 42 1.69 -0.16 -10.23
N VAL A 43 1.03 -1.22 -9.77
CA VAL A 43 1.68 -2.40 -9.24
C VAL A 43 1.75 -3.42 -10.35
N LYS A 44 2.96 -3.80 -10.76
CA LYS A 44 3.17 -4.71 -11.90
C LYS A 44 3.49 -6.12 -11.41
N ARG A 45 3.00 -7.12 -12.15
CA ARG A 45 3.30 -8.54 -11.90
C ARG A 45 4.80 -8.81 -11.86
N GLU A 46 5.56 -8.18 -12.75
CA GLU A 46 7.02 -8.37 -12.81
C GLU A 46 7.73 -7.94 -11.52
N GLU A 47 7.30 -6.81 -10.92
CA GLU A 47 7.83 -6.35 -9.63
C GLU A 47 7.45 -7.30 -8.49
N PHE A 48 6.22 -7.80 -8.55
CA PHE A 48 5.78 -8.84 -7.63
C PHE A 48 6.58 -10.13 -7.77
N GLU A 49 6.91 -10.57 -8.99
CA GLU A 49 7.69 -11.80 -9.20
C GLU A 49 9.12 -11.64 -8.68
N ARG A 50 9.73 -10.45 -8.85
CA ARG A 50 11.00 -10.11 -8.20
C ARG A 50 10.91 -10.22 -6.68
N LEU A 51 9.85 -9.68 -6.08
CA LEU A 51 9.59 -9.77 -4.65
C LEU A 51 9.33 -11.21 -4.19
N ALA A 52 8.49 -11.95 -4.90
CA ALA A 52 8.11 -13.32 -4.55
C ALA A 52 9.32 -14.27 -4.58
N ALA A 53 10.34 -13.98 -5.40
CA ALA A 53 11.59 -14.71 -5.41
C ALA A 53 12.44 -14.49 -4.14
N THR A 54 12.25 -13.39 -3.41
CA THR A 54 13.01 -13.08 -2.18
C THR A 54 12.29 -13.53 -0.92
N ILE A 55 10.97 -13.62 -0.94
CA ILE A 55 10.15 -14.03 0.21
C ILE A 55 9.98 -15.55 0.24
N LYS A 56 10.14 -16.17 1.42
CA LYS A 56 9.83 -17.60 1.65
C LYS A 56 8.31 -17.88 1.78
N LYS A 57 7.47 -17.30 0.92
CA LYS A 57 6.01 -17.53 0.88
C LYS A 57 5.56 -18.01 -0.52
N PRO A 58 5.71 -19.30 -0.84
CA PRO A 58 5.37 -19.84 -2.17
C PRO A 58 3.88 -19.81 -2.51
N THR A 59 3.00 -19.52 -1.54
CA THR A 59 1.53 -19.49 -1.71
C THR A 59 0.98 -18.09 -1.99
N LEU A 60 1.84 -17.06 -2.00
CA LEU A 60 1.49 -15.70 -2.37
C LEU A 60 1.39 -15.63 -3.90
N SER A 61 0.18 -15.43 -4.42
CA SER A 61 -0.05 -15.15 -5.84
C SER A 61 -0.15 -13.64 -6.05
N PHE A 62 0.05 -13.18 -7.29
CA PHE A 62 -0.12 -11.76 -7.61
C PHE A 62 -1.54 -11.26 -7.29
N ASP A 63 -2.57 -12.09 -7.53
CA ASP A 63 -3.94 -11.72 -7.22
C ASP A 63 -4.14 -11.50 -5.71
N LYS A 64 -3.51 -12.31 -4.85
CA LYS A 64 -3.49 -12.08 -3.39
C LYS A 64 -2.68 -10.83 -3.03
N PHE A 65 -1.55 -10.61 -3.70
CA PHE A 65 -0.73 -9.43 -3.50
C PHE A 65 -1.49 -8.13 -3.81
N THR A 66 -2.34 -8.11 -4.84
CA THR A 66 -3.18 -6.92 -5.13
C THR A 66 -4.14 -6.58 -3.99
N LYS A 67 -4.56 -7.55 -3.17
CA LYS A 67 -5.34 -7.28 -1.96
C LYS A 67 -4.52 -6.65 -0.84
N ILE A 68 -3.20 -6.85 -0.81
CA ILE A 68 -2.29 -6.18 0.12
C ILE A 68 -2.16 -4.70 -0.27
N THR A 69 -2.05 -4.43 -1.57
CA THR A 69 -1.80 -3.08 -2.08
C THR A 69 -3.01 -2.18 -1.99
N ARG A 70 -4.23 -2.75 -2.01
CA ARG A 70 -5.48 -2.00 -1.85
C ARG A 70 -5.56 -1.19 -0.56
N PRO A 71 -5.46 -1.75 0.66
CA PRO A 71 -5.51 -0.95 1.87
C PRO A 71 -4.38 0.07 1.90
N LEU A 72 -3.15 -0.32 1.51
CA LEU A 72 -2.00 0.58 1.48
C LEU A 72 -2.20 1.80 0.58
N LEU A 73 -2.85 1.64 -0.58
CA LEU A 73 -3.00 2.71 -1.56
C LEU A 73 -4.35 3.42 -1.49
N MET A 74 -5.42 2.71 -1.16
CA MET A 74 -6.80 3.19 -1.18
C MET A 74 -7.32 3.61 0.20
N GLY A 75 -6.60 3.27 1.28
CA GLY A 75 -6.94 3.65 2.65
C GLY A 75 -8.32 3.16 3.05
N HIS A 76 -9.18 4.09 3.48
CA HIS A 76 -10.55 3.82 3.91
C HIS A 76 -11.44 3.07 2.88
N HIS A 77 -11.07 3.04 1.59
CA HIS A 77 -11.85 2.36 0.56
C HIS A 77 -11.57 0.85 0.46
N ALA A 78 -10.67 0.32 1.29
CA ALA A 78 -10.30 -1.11 1.31
C ALA A 78 -10.03 -1.61 2.74
N ILE A 79 -10.84 -1.16 3.71
CA ILE A 79 -10.69 -1.54 5.12
C ILE A 79 -10.93 -3.04 5.32
N GLU A 80 -11.82 -3.63 4.54
CA GLU A 80 -12.15 -5.05 4.54
C GLU A 80 -10.95 -5.94 4.18
N ASP A 81 -10.00 -5.42 3.39
CA ASP A 81 -8.80 -6.15 2.97
C ASP A 81 -7.66 -6.05 4.00
N ILE A 82 -7.77 -5.16 5.00
CA ILE A 82 -6.71 -4.93 6.01
C ILE A 82 -6.28 -6.23 6.73
N PRO A 83 -7.19 -7.09 7.24
CA PRO A 83 -6.77 -8.30 7.96
C PRO A 83 -6.04 -9.30 7.06
N GLU A 84 -6.40 -9.38 5.77
CA GLU A 84 -5.70 -10.24 4.81
C GLU A 84 -4.35 -9.66 4.44
N ALA A 85 -4.26 -8.35 4.22
CA ALA A 85 -3.01 -7.63 3.97
C ALA A 85 -2.02 -7.79 5.14
N PHE A 86 -2.50 -7.63 6.37
CA PHE A 86 -1.72 -7.79 7.60
C PHE A 86 -1.06 -9.17 7.68
N ARG A 87 -1.85 -10.25 7.54
CA ARG A 87 -1.34 -11.63 7.55
C ARG A 87 -0.37 -11.95 6.41
N LEU A 88 -0.47 -11.23 5.30
CA LEU A 88 0.44 -11.45 4.17
C LEU A 88 1.78 -10.74 4.41
N LEU A 89 1.77 -9.55 5.02
CA LEU A 89 2.95 -8.80 5.44
C LEU A 89 3.68 -9.45 6.61
N ASP A 90 2.97 -9.93 7.62
CA ASP A 90 3.53 -10.72 8.73
C ASP A 90 4.02 -12.07 8.19
N THR A 91 5.32 -12.18 7.95
CA THR A 91 5.96 -13.34 7.33
C THR A 91 6.34 -14.41 8.32
N ASP A 92 6.62 -14.03 9.57
CA ASP A 92 7.00 -14.94 10.63
C ASP A 92 5.80 -15.41 11.49
N ASN A 93 4.61 -14.87 11.25
CA ASN A 93 3.38 -15.08 12.03
C ASN A 93 3.55 -14.64 13.50
N SER A 94 4.23 -13.53 13.72
CA SER A 94 4.40 -12.95 15.06
C SER A 94 3.16 -12.17 15.54
N ASP A 95 2.09 -12.11 14.73
CA ASP A 95 0.92 -11.25 14.92
C ASP A 95 1.27 -9.76 14.98
N THR A 96 2.44 -9.42 14.41
CA THR A 96 2.96 -8.06 14.30
C THR A 96 3.74 -7.92 12.99
N ILE A 97 3.82 -6.70 12.46
CA ILE A 97 4.64 -6.40 11.28
C ILE A 97 5.85 -5.59 11.73
N ASP A 98 7.05 -6.09 11.48
CA ASP A 98 8.27 -5.31 11.69
C ASP A 98 8.67 -4.48 10.45
N ILE A 99 9.63 -3.58 10.63
CA ILE A 99 10.07 -2.72 9.53
C ILE A 99 10.73 -3.49 8.39
N GLY A 100 11.43 -4.59 8.69
CA GLY A 100 12.06 -5.44 7.68
C GLY A 100 11.01 -6.09 6.80
N GLU A 101 9.94 -6.60 7.41
CA GLU A 101 8.80 -7.18 6.71
C GLU A 101 8.13 -6.15 5.81
N LEU A 102 7.84 -4.94 6.30
CA LEU A 102 7.26 -3.89 5.46
C LEU A 102 8.22 -3.43 4.34
N ALA A 103 9.52 -3.35 4.63
CA ALA A 103 10.56 -2.91 3.68
C ALA A 103 10.73 -3.88 2.51
N VAL A 104 10.52 -5.17 2.73
CA VAL A 104 10.57 -6.17 1.68
C VAL A 104 9.49 -5.89 0.63
N PHE A 105 8.28 -5.54 1.04
CA PHE A 105 7.15 -5.36 0.13
C PHE A 105 7.15 -3.99 -0.58
N MET A 106 7.77 -2.97 0.00
CA MET A 106 7.66 -1.62 -0.54
C MET A 106 8.16 -1.43 -1.98
N PRO A 107 9.31 -1.98 -2.40
CA PRO A 107 9.79 -1.83 -3.77
C PRO A 107 8.81 -2.36 -4.83
N ALA A 108 7.98 -3.35 -4.49
CA ALA A 108 6.99 -3.90 -5.42
C ALA A 108 5.76 -3.00 -5.60
N ILE A 109 5.51 -2.11 -4.63
CA ILE A 109 4.40 -1.14 -4.67
C ILE A 109 4.90 0.18 -5.25
N VAL A 110 6.05 0.65 -4.77
CA VAL A 110 6.68 1.92 -5.15
C VAL A 110 8.11 1.63 -5.59
N PRO A 111 8.32 1.34 -6.89
CA PRO A 111 9.66 1.13 -7.42
C PRO A 111 10.55 2.35 -7.11
N ASN A 112 11.76 2.10 -6.62
CA ASN A 112 12.72 3.12 -6.17
C ASN A 112 12.33 3.92 -4.91
N SER A 113 11.45 3.38 -4.05
CA SER A 113 11.15 3.98 -2.75
C SER A 113 12.39 4.14 -1.87
N ASN A 114 12.53 5.30 -1.20
CA ASN A 114 13.60 5.55 -0.24
C ASN A 114 13.29 4.91 1.12
N SER A 115 14.19 4.07 1.63
CA SER A 115 14.10 3.42 2.94
C SER A 115 13.93 4.39 4.10
N TYR A 116 14.44 5.62 3.99
CA TYR A 116 14.24 6.68 4.98
C TYR A 116 12.77 7.12 5.11
N MET A 117 12.06 7.18 4.00
CA MET A 117 10.65 7.55 4.01
C MET A 117 9.84 6.45 4.69
N LEU A 118 10.14 5.18 4.42
CA LEU A 118 9.49 4.05 5.09
C LEU A 118 9.65 4.10 6.62
N LEU A 119 10.88 4.36 7.09
CA LEU A 119 11.20 4.52 8.52
C LEU A 119 10.34 5.59 9.19
N ARG A 120 10.18 6.75 8.54
CA ARG A 120 9.34 7.85 9.05
C ARG A 120 7.90 7.41 9.27
N TYR A 121 7.34 6.66 8.32
CA TYR A 121 5.95 6.21 8.41
C TYR A 121 5.74 5.12 9.42
N PHE A 122 6.70 4.20 9.51
CA PHE A 122 6.72 3.20 10.54
C PHE A 122 6.65 3.86 11.92
N GLN A 123 7.48 4.87 12.18
CA GLN A 123 7.49 5.62 13.44
C GLN A 123 6.19 6.38 13.74
N VAL A 124 5.44 6.79 12.72
CA VAL A 124 4.14 7.45 12.91
C VAL A 124 3.03 6.43 13.19
N ALA A 125 3.19 5.21 12.68
CA ALA A 125 2.26 4.10 12.88
C ALA A 125 2.45 3.40 14.24
N ASP A 126 3.71 3.25 14.66
CA ASP A 126 4.14 2.64 15.91
C ASP A 126 3.85 3.60 17.08
N THR A 127 2.71 3.41 17.73
CA THR A 127 2.23 4.33 18.79
C THR A 127 2.76 3.94 20.16
N ASN A 128 3.06 2.67 20.36
CA ASN A 128 3.58 2.14 21.61
C ASN A 128 5.12 2.11 21.66
N ASN A 129 5.80 2.40 20.54
CA ASN A 129 7.25 2.39 20.34
C ASN A 129 7.91 1.02 20.58
N ASP A 130 7.22 -0.07 20.22
CA ASP A 130 7.76 -1.43 20.33
C ASP A 130 8.51 -1.89 19.07
N TYR A 131 8.66 -1.02 18.08
CA TYR A 131 9.27 -1.27 16.78
C TYR A 131 8.55 -2.32 15.94
N ARG A 132 7.26 -2.55 16.24
CA ARG A 132 6.37 -3.46 15.54
C ARG A 132 5.03 -2.76 15.30
N LEU A 133 4.26 -3.24 14.34
CA LEU A 133 2.89 -2.78 14.13
C LEU A 133 1.95 -3.94 14.41
N ASN A 134 1.15 -3.80 15.45
CA ASN A 134 0.01 -4.70 15.64
C ASN A 134 -1.13 -4.35 14.67
N LEU A 135 -2.18 -5.19 14.64
CA LEU A 135 -3.30 -4.99 13.71
C LEU A 135 -4.01 -3.64 13.88
N ASP A 136 -4.13 -3.13 15.10
CA ASP A 136 -4.82 -1.86 15.38
C ASP A 136 -3.98 -0.68 14.88
N GLU A 137 -2.67 -0.69 15.15
CA GLU A 137 -1.72 0.32 14.66
C GLU A 137 -1.65 0.32 13.13
N PHE A 138 -1.57 -0.87 12.52
CA PHE A 138 -1.62 -1.02 11.07
C PHE A 138 -2.94 -0.51 10.51
N THR A 139 -4.07 -0.82 11.14
CA THR A 139 -5.40 -0.36 10.71
C THR A 139 -5.49 1.16 10.74
N GLU A 140 -5.05 1.81 11.81
CA GLU A 140 -5.07 3.27 11.91
C GLU A 140 -4.08 3.93 10.95
N PHE A 141 -2.93 3.32 10.73
CA PHE A 141 -1.97 3.73 9.72
C PHE A 141 -2.59 3.75 8.30
N ILE A 142 -3.33 2.70 7.93
CA ILE A 142 -4.06 2.60 6.66
C ILE A 142 -5.15 3.67 6.55
N LYS A 143 -5.97 3.83 7.60
CA LYS A 143 -7.06 4.81 7.62
C LYS A 143 -6.56 6.24 7.41
N LYS A 144 -5.47 6.61 8.08
CA LYS A 144 -4.84 7.93 7.91
C LYS A 144 -4.34 8.18 6.48
N GLY A 145 -4.24 7.15 5.63
CA GLY A 145 -3.84 7.30 4.23
C GLY A 145 -2.37 7.73 4.08
N ILE A 146 -1.54 7.42 5.08
CA ILE A 146 -0.15 7.87 5.15
C ILE A 146 0.67 7.31 3.97
N VAL A 147 0.46 6.05 3.62
CA VAL A 147 1.15 5.42 2.48
C VAL A 147 0.72 6.04 1.15
N ARG A 148 -0.55 6.41 1.00
CA ARG A 148 -1.01 7.20 -0.15
C ARG A 148 -0.29 8.54 -0.20
N ASP A 149 -0.19 9.24 0.91
CA ASP A 149 0.44 10.56 0.94
C ASP A 149 1.95 10.48 0.64
N LEU A 150 2.63 9.42 1.08
CA LEU A 150 3.99 9.07 0.66
C LEU A 150 4.09 8.93 -0.85
N VAL A 151 3.27 8.05 -1.41
CA VAL A 151 3.26 7.74 -2.85
C VAL A 151 3.04 9.01 -3.68
N LEU A 152 2.19 9.92 -3.18
CA LEU A 152 1.86 11.16 -3.85
C LEU A 152 2.84 12.30 -3.54
N GLY A 153 3.84 12.08 -2.69
CA GLY A 153 4.88 13.06 -2.31
C GLY A 153 4.35 14.25 -1.51
N ARG A 154 3.46 14.00 -0.54
CA ARG A 154 2.72 15.04 0.21
C ARG A 154 3.12 15.21 1.67
N CYS A 155 4.17 14.51 2.09
CA CYS A 155 4.61 14.42 3.48
C CYS A 155 5.80 15.33 3.76
#